data_AF-A0A257JF41-F1
#
_entry.id   AF-A0A257JF41-F1
#
_cell.length_a   1.000
_cell.length_b   1.000
_cell.length_c   1.000
_cell.angle_alpha   90.00
_cell.angle_beta   90.00
_cell.angle_gamma   90.00
#
_symmetry.space_group_name_H-M   'P 1'
#
loop_
_entity.id
_entity.type
_entity.pdbx_description
1 polymer ?
#
loop_
_entity_poly.entity_id
_entity_poly.type
_entity_poly.pdbx_seq_one_letter_code
_entity_poly.pdbx_strand_id
1 'polypeptide(L)'
;CYHSSSEAAFADRDQALQHYDRVRRGEVALEGGWRIYSSGAGIAYRLVVQHLLGLNQQQHRLGIDPVLSPALDGLAVQLPIYGHLLRVRYRVGALGHGPVAVLLDGHALLTVPGHNRYRRPGVWVAAEPLRQRLAEGATELSITLG
;
A
#
# COMPACT_ATOMS: atom_id res chain seq x y z
N CYS A 1 9.51 -5.33 16.67
CA CYS A 1 9.43 -6.63 15.96
C CYS A 1 7.95 -6.95 15.73
N TYR A 2 7.59 -7.78 14.74
CA TYR A 2 6.19 -8.14 14.49
C TYR A 2 5.63 -8.95 15.67
N HIS A 3 4.46 -8.59 16.18
CA HIS A 3 3.69 -9.35 17.18
C HIS A 3 2.51 -10.04 16.50
N SER A 4 2.27 -11.32 16.82
CA SER A 4 1.19 -12.12 16.21
C SER A 4 -0.20 -11.82 16.77
N SER A 5 -0.27 -11.26 17.98
CA SER A 5 -1.51 -10.95 18.69
C SER A 5 -1.35 -9.66 19.48
N SER A 6 -2.50 -9.06 19.80
CA SER A 6 -2.65 -8.01 20.79
C SER A 6 -3.67 -8.51 21.82
N GLU A 7 -3.22 -8.69 23.06
CA GLU A 7 -3.97 -9.36 24.12
C GLU A 7 -4.38 -8.33 25.18
N ALA A 8 -5.63 -8.36 25.61
CA ALA A 8 -6.10 -7.49 26.69
C ALA A 8 -5.58 -8.00 28.03
N ALA A 9 -5.05 -7.10 28.86
CA ALA A 9 -4.44 -7.40 30.16
C ALA A 9 -5.48 -7.79 31.24
N PHE A 10 -6.20 -8.90 31.02
CA PHE A 10 -7.02 -9.57 32.02
C PHE A 10 -6.22 -10.69 32.68
N ALA A 11 -6.39 -10.87 33.99
CA ALA A 11 -5.64 -11.88 34.73
C ALA A 11 -6.12 -13.31 34.43
N ASP A 12 -7.39 -13.47 34.07
CA ASP A 12 -8.02 -14.76 33.83
C ASP A 12 -9.17 -14.65 32.82
N ARG A 13 -9.72 -15.82 32.44
CA ARG A 13 -10.78 -15.93 31.43
C ARG A 13 -12.13 -15.45 31.93
N ASP A 14 -12.40 -15.51 33.22
CA ASP A 14 -13.68 -15.10 33.80
C ASP A 14 -13.79 -13.57 33.81
N GLN A 15 -12.72 -12.88 34.21
CA GLN A 15 -12.61 -11.42 34.09
C GLN A 15 -12.74 -10.96 32.65
N ALA A 16 -12.05 -11.64 31.72
CA ALA A 16 -12.15 -11.32 30.30
C ALA A 16 -13.59 -11.47 29.79
N LEU A 17 -14.31 -12.51 30.22
CA LEU A 17 -15.71 -12.73 29.84
C LEU A 17 -16.64 -11.66 30.42
N GLN A 18 -16.50 -11.32 31.71
CA GLN A 18 -17.36 -10.36 32.40
C GLN A 18 -17.12 -8.91 31.96
N HIS A 19 -15.93 -8.59 31.47
CA HIS A 19 -15.50 -7.22 31.21
C HIS A 19 -15.01 -6.97 29.79
N TYR A 20 -15.35 -7.86 28.84
CA TYR A 20 -14.86 -7.78 27.45
C TYR A 20 -15.21 -6.45 26.76
N ASP A 21 -16.33 -5.82 27.12
CA ASP A 21 -16.74 -4.53 26.57
C ASP A 21 -15.70 -3.42 26.77
N ARG A 22 -14.87 -3.52 27.82
CA ARG A 22 -13.77 -2.58 28.07
C ARG A 22 -12.72 -2.62 26.97
N VAL A 23 -12.53 -3.76 26.29
CA VAL A 23 -11.63 -3.86 25.12
C VAL A 23 -12.16 -2.98 23.99
N ARG A 24 -13.46 -3.05 23.70
CA ARG A 24 -14.10 -2.24 22.64
C ARG A 24 -14.06 -0.74 22.96
N ARG A 25 -14.08 -0.37 24.24
CA ARG A 25 -13.96 1.02 24.71
C ARG A 25 -12.52 1.52 24.87
N GLY A 26 -11.51 0.63 24.75
CA GLY A 26 -10.11 0.99 24.96
C GLY A 26 -9.74 1.26 26.43
N GLU A 27 -10.48 0.70 27.38
CA GLU A 27 -10.34 0.93 28.84
C GLU A 27 -9.50 -0.16 29.54
N VAL A 28 -8.83 -1.01 28.77
CA VAL A 28 -7.93 -2.07 29.24
C VAL A 28 -6.64 -1.98 28.42
N ALA A 29 -5.50 -2.07 29.09
CA ALA A 29 -4.20 -2.09 28.44
C ALA A 29 -4.06 -3.33 27.55
N LEU A 30 -3.26 -3.20 26.48
CA LEU A 30 -2.97 -4.28 25.55
C LEU A 30 -1.49 -4.68 25.62
N GLU A 31 -1.23 -5.97 25.51
CA GLU A 31 0.10 -6.55 25.46
C GLU A 31 0.33 -7.22 24.10
N GLY A 32 1.57 -7.17 23.61
CA GLY A 32 1.96 -7.83 22.37
C GLY A 32 2.34 -9.28 22.63
N GLY A 33 1.72 -10.21 21.90
CA GLY A 33 2.02 -11.63 22.03
C GLY A 33 3.32 -12.05 21.33
N TRP A 34 3.30 -13.24 20.74
CA TRP A 34 4.49 -13.89 20.17
C TRP A 34 5.12 -13.07 19.04
N ARG A 35 6.43 -13.19 18.91
CA ARG A 35 7.22 -12.34 18.00
C ARG A 35 7.78 -13.14 16.83
N ILE A 36 8.02 -12.44 15.72
CA ILE A 36 8.83 -12.87 14.56
C ILE A 36 8.17 -13.97 13.70
N TYR A 37 7.87 -15.15 14.24
CA TYR A 37 7.42 -16.30 13.44
C TYR A 37 5.94 -16.20 13.09
N SER A 38 5.66 -15.44 12.03
CA SER A 38 4.32 -15.30 11.46
C SER A 38 4.41 -14.87 10.01
N SER A 39 3.50 -15.36 9.17
CA SER A 39 3.30 -14.82 7.81
C SER A 39 2.85 -13.35 7.82
N GLY A 40 2.37 -12.85 8.96
CA GLY A 40 1.81 -11.52 9.12
C GLY A 40 2.78 -10.40 8.72
N ALA A 41 4.08 -10.54 8.97
CA ALA A 41 5.06 -9.54 8.54
C ALA A 41 5.13 -9.42 7.00
N GLY A 42 5.15 -10.56 6.30
CA GLY A 42 5.15 -10.58 4.83
C GLY A 42 3.84 -10.08 4.23
N ILE A 43 2.70 -10.44 4.85
CA ILE A 43 1.39 -9.95 4.44
C ILE A 43 1.27 -8.43 4.66
N ALA A 44 1.73 -7.92 5.81
CA ALA A 44 1.74 -6.49 6.10
C ALA A 44 2.59 -5.71 5.08
N TYR A 45 3.77 -6.21 4.74
CA TYR A 45 4.60 -5.63 3.67
C TYR A 45 3.86 -5.60 2.34
N ARG A 46 3.21 -6.71 1.96
CA ARG A 46 2.40 -6.78 0.74
C ARG A 46 1.24 -5.78 0.76
N LEU A 47 0.54 -5.63 1.89
CA LEU A 47 -0.54 -4.65 2.06
C LEU A 47 -0.04 -3.23 1.84
N VAL A 48 1.11 -2.87 2.42
CA VAL A 48 1.71 -1.54 2.23
C VAL A 48 2.11 -1.32 0.77
N VAL A 49 2.88 -2.24 0.18
CA VAL A 49 3.46 -2.01 -1.16
C VAL A 49 2.43 -2.17 -2.28
N GLN A 50 1.61 -3.23 -2.23
CA GLN A 50 0.74 -3.59 -3.35
C GLN A 50 -0.69 -3.05 -3.22
N HIS A 51 -1.16 -2.73 -2.01
CA HIS A 51 -2.55 -2.30 -1.79
C HIS A 51 -2.68 -0.85 -1.34
N LEU A 52 -1.79 -0.37 -0.45
CA LEU A 52 -1.78 1.03 -0.01
C LEU A 52 -1.07 1.92 -1.04
N LEU A 53 0.22 1.67 -1.28
CA LEU A 53 1.01 2.33 -2.33
C LEU A 53 0.57 1.88 -3.74
N GLY A 54 -0.09 0.74 -3.83
CA GLY A 54 -0.77 0.28 -5.04
C GLY A 54 0.15 -0.20 -6.16
N LEU A 55 1.38 -0.62 -5.86
CA LEU A 55 2.37 -1.00 -6.88
C LEU A 55 2.47 -2.53 -6.99
N ASN A 56 1.85 -3.08 -8.03
CA ASN A 56 1.80 -4.52 -8.30
C ASN A 56 2.67 -4.87 -9.51
N GLN A 57 3.92 -5.28 -9.26
CA GLN A 57 4.85 -5.66 -10.32
C GLN A 57 4.55 -7.08 -10.82
N GLN A 58 4.26 -7.21 -12.11
CA GLN A 58 4.15 -8.49 -12.81
C GLN A 58 5.17 -8.53 -13.96
N GLN A 59 5.41 -9.72 -14.50
CA GLN A 59 6.41 -9.92 -15.54
C GLN A 59 6.24 -8.95 -16.72
N HIS A 60 5.01 -8.81 -17.23
CA HIS A 60 4.69 -8.04 -18.45
C HIS A 60 3.95 -6.72 -18.20
N ARG A 61 3.59 -6.41 -16.96
CA ARG A 61 2.85 -5.19 -16.62
C ARG A 61 3.05 -4.75 -15.18
N LEU A 62 2.95 -3.45 -14.94
CA LEU A 62 2.88 -2.84 -13.63
C LEU A 62 1.45 -2.40 -13.35
N GLY A 63 0.86 -2.90 -12.27
CA GLY A 63 -0.39 -2.40 -11.74
C GLY A 63 -0.13 -1.19 -10.84
N ILE A 64 -0.90 -0.13 -11.07
CA ILE A 64 -0.87 1.12 -10.30
C ILE A 64 -2.29 1.37 -9.80
N ASP A 65 -2.55 0.96 -8.56
CA ASP A 65 -3.86 1.04 -7.91
C ASP A 65 -3.77 1.49 -6.43
N PRO A 66 -3.21 2.67 -6.15
CA PRO A 66 -3.07 3.17 -4.79
C PRO A 66 -4.42 3.49 -4.15
N VAL A 67 -4.46 3.33 -2.83
CA VAL A 67 -5.57 3.74 -1.97
C VAL A 67 -4.96 4.50 -0.80
N LEU A 68 -4.97 5.83 -0.88
CA LEU A 68 -4.30 6.73 0.05
C LEU A 68 -5.28 7.74 0.62
N SER A 69 -5.15 8.06 1.91
CA SER A 69 -5.89 9.18 2.50
C SER A 69 -5.45 10.51 1.86
N PRO A 70 -6.35 11.49 1.62
CA PRO A 70 -5.98 12.84 1.18
C PRO A 70 -4.94 13.51 2.09
N ALA A 71 -4.87 13.13 3.37
CA ALA A 71 -3.84 13.60 4.31
C ALA A 71 -2.40 13.17 3.93
N LEU A 72 -2.25 12.24 2.98
CA LEU A 72 -0.97 11.78 2.44
C LEU A 72 -0.63 12.43 1.09
N ASP A 73 -1.31 13.52 0.71
CA ASP A 73 -0.92 14.29 -0.46
C ASP A 73 0.55 14.72 -0.39
N GLY A 74 1.28 14.56 -1.49
CA GLY A 74 2.72 14.82 -1.56
C GLY A 74 3.61 13.68 -1.05
N LEU A 75 3.06 12.57 -0.56
CA LEU A 75 3.82 11.37 -0.18
C LEU A 75 4.79 10.99 -1.30
N ALA A 76 6.05 10.76 -0.93
CA ALA A 76 7.07 10.25 -1.83
C ALA A 76 7.82 9.10 -1.16
N VAL A 77 7.96 8.00 -1.90
CA VAL A 77 8.66 6.79 -1.45
C VAL A 77 9.71 6.40 -2.47
N GLN A 78 10.77 5.73 -2.03
CA GLN A 78 11.74 5.12 -2.93
C GLN A 78 11.62 3.61 -2.82
N LEU A 79 11.42 2.94 -3.93
CA LEU A 79 11.34 1.48 -3.97
C LEU A 79 11.86 0.94 -5.31
N PRO A 80 12.35 -0.32 -5.32
CA PRO A 80 12.75 -0.96 -6.57
C PRO A 80 11.52 -1.28 -7.42
N ILE A 81 11.48 -0.76 -8.64
CA ILE A 81 10.55 -1.16 -9.70
C ILE A 81 11.39 -1.78 -10.83
N TYR A 82 11.14 -3.05 -11.11
CA TYR A 82 11.86 -3.82 -12.12
C TYR A 82 13.39 -3.79 -11.98
N GLY A 83 13.89 -3.72 -10.75
CA GLY A 83 15.32 -3.70 -10.43
C GLY A 83 15.93 -2.29 -10.35
N HIS A 84 15.18 -1.24 -10.68
CA HIS A 84 15.64 0.15 -10.63
C HIS A 84 15.01 0.87 -9.44
N LEU A 85 15.83 1.56 -8.63
CA LEU A 85 15.33 2.35 -7.51
C LEU A 85 14.63 3.60 -8.05
N LEU A 86 13.31 3.68 -7.86
CA LEU A 86 12.49 4.75 -8.40
C LEU A 86 11.86 5.55 -7.27
N ARG A 87 11.88 6.89 -7.40
CA ARG A 87 11.08 7.77 -6.54
C ARG A 87 9.65 7.75 -7.04
N VAL A 88 8.71 7.28 -6.23
CA VAL A 88 7.28 7.32 -6.54
C VAL A 88 6.64 8.42 -5.73
N ARG A 89 6.03 9.39 -6.40
CA ARG A 89 5.37 10.55 -5.80
C ARG A 89 3.87 10.50 -6.06
N TYR A 90 3.09 10.76 -5.01
CA TYR A 90 1.64 10.77 -5.08
C TYR A 90 1.11 12.20 -4.94
N ARG A 91 0.18 12.55 -5.82
CA ARG A 91 -0.77 13.65 -5.62
C ARG A 91 -2.13 13.04 -5.33
N VAL A 92 -2.66 13.27 -4.15
CA VAL A 92 -3.82 12.55 -3.62
C VAL A 92 -5.03 13.47 -3.62
N GLY A 93 -5.96 13.22 -4.54
CA GLY A 93 -7.26 13.90 -4.59
C GLY A 93 -8.20 13.46 -3.47
N ALA A 94 -9.42 14.00 -3.49
CA ALA A 94 -10.40 13.81 -2.42
C ALA A 94 -10.88 12.35 -2.28
N LEU A 95 -10.90 11.58 -3.37
CA LEU A 95 -11.29 10.16 -3.31
C LEU A 95 -10.15 9.26 -2.84
N GLY A 96 -8.90 9.68 -3.06
CA GLY A 96 -7.74 8.94 -2.58
C GLY A 96 -7.42 7.66 -3.36
N HIS A 97 -8.10 7.42 -4.48
CA HIS A 97 -7.94 6.24 -5.31
C HIS A 97 -8.36 6.52 -6.76
N GLY A 98 -8.03 5.59 -7.68
CA GLY A 98 -8.40 5.72 -9.08
C GLY A 98 -7.53 6.75 -9.80
N PRO A 99 -6.32 6.37 -10.25
CA PRO A 99 -5.39 7.26 -10.92
C PRO A 99 -6.02 7.98 -12.12
N VAL A 100 -5.82 9.29 -12.19
CA VAL A 100 -6.19 10.14 -13.34
C VAL A 100 -5.00 10.42 -14.25
N ALA A 101 -3.78 10.39 -13.70
CA ALA A 101 -2.56 10.58 -14.47
C ALA A 101 -1.40 9.78 -13.86
N VAL A 102 -0.59 9.19 -14.73
CA VAL A 102 0.65 8.51 -14.37
C VAL A 102 1.74 8.99 -15.32
N LEU A 103 2.81 9.56 -14.77
CA LEU A 103 3.91 10.13 -15.53
C LEU A 103 5.23 9.53 -15.06
N LEU A 104 6.12 9.20 -15.99
CA LEU A 104 7.51 8.85 -15.71
C LEU A 104 8.38 10.01 -16.19
N ASP A 105 9.11 10.64 -15.27
CA ASP A 105 9.89 11.87 -15.48
C ASP A 105 9.11 12.93 -16.28
N GLY A 106 7.88 13.22 -15.86
CA GLY A 106 7.01 14.20 -16.50
C GLY A 106 6.34 13.75 -17.81
N HIS A 107 6.68 12.58 -18.35
CA HIS A 107 6.09 12.05 -19.58
C HIS A 107 4.99 11.04 -19.27
N ALA A 108 3.78 11.26 -19.81
CA ALA A 108 2.63 10.39 -19.58
C ALA A 108 2.89 8.96 -20.04
N LEU A 109 2.50 7.99 -19.21
CA LEU A 109 2.53 6.58 -19.58
C LEU A 109 1.22 6.18 -20.25
N LEU A 110 1.32 5.29 -21.25
CA LEU A 110 0.14 4.62 -21.78
C LEU A 110 -0.43 3.68 -20.72
N THR A 111 -1.70 3.87 -20.39
CA THR A 111 -2.38 3.13 -19.33
C THR A 111 -3.62 2.45 -19.86
N VAL A 112 -3.91 1.26 -19.32
CA VAL A 112 -5.16 0.54 -19.55
C VAL A 112 -5.92 0.46 -18.22
N PRO A 113 -7.22 0.78 -18.17
CA PRO A 113 -7.99 0.65 -16.94
C PRO A 113 -7.94 -0.78 -16.39
N GLY A 114 -7.80 -0.89 -15.07
CA GLY A 114 -8.00 -2.14 -14.35
C GLY A 114 -9.49 -2.45 -14.19
N HIS A 115 -9.78 -3.45 -13.33
CA HIS A 115 -11.14 -3.81 -12.97
C HIS A 115 -11.29 -3.79 -11.44
N ASN A 116 -12.36 -3.16 -10.96
CA ASN A 116 -12.75 -3.17 -9.55
C ASN A 116 -14.26 -2.89 -9.47
N ARG A 117 -14.99 -3.73 -8.71
CA ARG A 117 -16.45 -3.61 -8.57
C ARG A 117 -16.86 -2.56 -7.54
N TYR A 118 -15.97 -2.19 -6.62
CA TYR A 118 -16.31 -1.44 -5.41
C TYR A 118 -15.87 0.04 -5.48
N ARG A 119 -14.99 0.40 -6.41
CA ARG A 119 -14.49 1.76 -6.60
C ARG A 119 -13.91 1.93 -8.00
N ARG A 120 -13.57 3.17 -8.37
CA ARG A 120 -12.78 3.41 -9.58
C ARG A 120 -11.47 2.61 -9.51
N PRO A 121 -11.17 1.77 -10.52
CA PRO A 121 -10.01 0.91 -10.49
C PRO A 121 -8.72 1.71 -10.72
N GLY A 122 -7.62 1.06 -10.40
CA GLY A 122 -6.29 1.44 -10.85
C GLY A 122 -6.11 1.28 -12.35
N VAL A 123 -4.86 1.37 -12.77
CA VAL A 123 -4.45 1.21 -14.16
C VAL A 123 -3.31 0.21 -14.30
N TRP A 124 -3.15 -0.32 -15.51
CA TRP A 124 -2.03 -1.15 -15.92
C TRP A 124 -1.14 -0.40 -16.89
N VAL A 125 0.18 -0.56 -16.74
CA VAL A 125 1.21 -0.08 -17.66
C VAL A 125 1.98 -1.30 -18.19
N ALA A 126 2.25 -1.35 -19.49
CA ALA A 126 3.08 -2.41 -20.07
C ALA A 126 4.52 -2.34 -19.53
N ALA A 127 5.09 -3.48 -19.13
CA ALA A 127 6.40 -3.51 -18.49
C ALA A 127 7.54 -3.17 -19.46
N GLU A 128 7.46 -3.62 -20.71
CA GLU A 128 8.56 -3.48 -21.66
C GLU A 128 8.99 -2.03 -21.91
N PRO A 129 8.11 -1.11 -22.37
CA PRO A 129 8.50 0.28 -22.58
C PRO A 129 8.89 0.99 -21.28
N LEU A 130 8.31 0.57 -20.14
CA LEU A 130 8.67 1.10 -18.83
C LEU A 130 10.10 0.68 -18.45
N ARG A 131 10.46 -0.61 -18.59
CA ARG A 131 11.80 -1.13 -18.32
C ARG A 131 12.86 -0.46 -19.19
N GLN A 132 12.57 -0.23 -20.47
CA GLN A 132 13.49 0.48 -21.36
C GLN A 132 13.81 1.87 -20.81
N ARG A 133 12.79 2.66 -20.46
CA ARG A 133 12.99 4.01 -19.91
C ARG A 133 13.71 3.99 -18.55
N LEU A 134 13.46 2.98 -17.71
CA LEU A 134 14.18 2.80 -16.45
C LEU A 134 15.67 2.48 -16.68
N ALA A 135 15.98 1.65 -17.69
CA ALA A 135 17.35 1.35 -18.08
C ALA A 135 18.08 2.56 -18.67
N GLU A 136 17.35 3.47 -19.33
CA GLU A 136 17.84 4.76 -19.83
C GLU A 136 18.04 5.81 -18.72
N GLY A 137 17.70 5.48 -17.47
CA GLY A 137 17.99 6.31 -16.30
C GLY A 137 16.79 7.06 -15.74
N ALA A 138 15.56 6.64 -16.05
CA ALA A 138 14.38 7.28 -15.48
C ALA A 138 14.32 7.17 -13.95
N THR A 139 13.92 8.24 -13.25
CA THR A 139 14.11 8.35 -11.79
C THR A 139 12.85 8.63 -10.97
N GLU A 140 11.80 9.23 -11.56
CA GLU A 140 10.59 9.60 -10.85
C GLU A 140 9.30 9.12 -11.55
N LEU A 141 8.45 8.41 -10.81
CA LEU A 141 7.07 8.07 -11.19
C LEU A 141 6.11 8.96 -10.40
N SER A 142 5.39 9.83 -11.09
CA SER A 142 4.35 10.67 -10.50
C SER A 142 2.97 10.08 -10.77
N ILE A 143 2.18 9.90 -9.71
CA ILE A 143 0.82 9.34 -9.78
C ILE A 143 -0.14 10.37 -9.19
N THR A 144 -1.15 10.78 -9.97
CA THR A 144 -2.22 11.67 -9.51
C THR A 144 -3.52 10.89 -9.36
N LEU A 145 -4.14 11.00 -8.19
CA LEU A 145 -5.41 10.36 -7.85
C LEU A 145 -6.55 11.37 -7.93
N GLY A 146 -7.73 10.90 -8.34
CA GLY A 146 -8.98 11.66 -8.25
C GLY A 146 -9.47 11.79 -6.81
#